data_AF-A0A941WJT6-F1
#
_entry.id   AF-A0A941WJT6-F1
#
_cell.length_a   1.000
_cell.length_b   1.000
_cell.length_c   1.000
_cell.angle_alpha   90.00
_cell.angle_beta   90.00
_cell.angle_gamma   90.00
#
_symmetry.space_group_name_H-M   'P 1'
#
loop_
_entity.id
_entity.type
_entity.pdbx_description
1 polymer ?
#
loop_
_entity_poly.entity_id
_entity_poly.type
_entity_poly.pdbx_seq_one_letter_code
_entity_poly.pdbx_strand_id
1 'polypeptide(L)'
;MIRVSEMCYIIAETTTDDIEALNSINLVLENRGLDKLTSKDEIPATILSEYQKEFWGEGQLFFYYKRINASSIPSAMTGGDVEMNDVKYSMPLPESETNFR
;
A
#
# COMPACT_ATOMS: atom_id res chain seq x y z
N MET A 1 -3.79 9.15 -9.84
CA MET A 1 -3.13 10.42 -9.48
C MET A 1 -1.98 10.08 -8.56
N ILE A 2 -0.81 10.72 -8.72
CA ILE A 2 0.38 10.48 -7.89
C ILE A 2 0.58 11.70 -6.99
N ARG A 3 0.86 11.47 -5.69
CA ARG A 3 1.14 12.52 -4.71
C ARG A 3 2.59 12.46 -4.22
N VAL A 4 3.10 13.57 -3.68
CA VAL A 4 4.47 13.65 -3.15
C VAL A 4 4.66 12.67 -1.98
N SER A 5 3.65 12.49 -1.13
CA SER A 5 3.65 11.49 -0.06
C SER A 5 3.83 10.07 -0.59
N GLU A 6 3.11 9.70 -1.65
CA GLU A 6 3.26 8.40 -2.33
C GLU A 6 4.68 8.18 -2.84
N MET A 7 5.28 9.21 -3.44
CA MET A 7 6.68 9.14 -3.91
C MET A 7 7.66 8.93 -2.75
N CYS A 8 7.48 9.62 -1.62
CA CYS A 8 8.31 9.42 -0.43
C CYS A 8 8.18 8.00 0.13
N TYR A 9 6.98 7.40 0.12
CA TYR A 9 6.78 6.02 0.55
C TYR A 9 7.45 5.01 -0.39
N ILE A 10 7.37 5.23 -1.70
CA ILE A 10 8.05 4.38 -2.69
C ILE A 10 9.58 4.45 -2.51
N ILE A 11 10.14 5.64 -2.29
CA ILE A 11 11.59 5.81 -2.03
C ILE A 11 11.97 5.07 -0.73
N ALA A 12 11.20 5.25 0.34
CA ALA A 12 11.46 4.60 1.63
C ALA A 12 11.44 3.07 1.53
N GLU A 13 10.62 2.50 0.65
CA GLU A 13 10.53 1.05 0.45
C GLU A 13 11.63 0.49 -0.48
N THR A 14 12.06 1.27 -1.48
CA THR A 14 12.93 0.78 -2.57
C THR A 14 14.41 1.09 -2.37
N THR A 15 14.76 2.09 -1.56
CA THR A 15 16.16 2.45 -1.36
C THR A 15 16.92 1.40 -0.54
N THR A 16 18.17 1.17 -0.92
CA THR A 16 19.10 0.31 -0.18
C THR A 16 19.76 1.04 0.98
N ASP A 17 19.74 2.38 0.99
CA ASP A 17 20.31 3.20 2.06
C ASP A 17 19.29 3.42 3.18
N ASP A 18 19.61 2.91 4.37
CA ASP A 18 18.75 3.00 5.54
C ASP A 18 18.53 4.45 6.00
N ILE A 19 19.52 5.32 5.82
CA ILE A 19 19.43 6.73 6.20
C ILE A 19 18.46 7.46 5.27
N GLU A 20 18.56 7.21 3.96
CA GLU A 20 17.66 7.80 2.97
C GLU A 20 16.22 7.30 3.16
N ALA A 21 16.03 6.02 3.50
CA ALA A 21 14.73 5.44 3.77
C ALA A 21 14.05 6.14 4.96
N LEU A 22 14.79 6.26 6.07
CA LEU A 22 14.31 6.91 7.28
C LEU A 22 14.03 8.39 7.06
N ASN A 23 14.90 9.11 6.34
CA ASN A 23 14.68 10.52 6.03
C ASN A 23 13.42 10.74 5.19
N SER A 24 13.19 9.88 4.20
CA SER A 24 12.04 9.99 3.29
C SER A 24 10.70 9.80 4.03
N ILE A 25 10.61 8.79 4.90
CA ILE A 25 9.38 8.55 5.67
C ILE A 25 9.22 9.58 6.80
N ASN A 26 10.30 9.95 7.49
CA ASN A 26 10.27 10.93 8.57
C ASN A 26 9.88 12.33 8.07
N LEU A 27 10.19 12.68 6.82
CA LEU A 27 9.72 13.91 6.20
C LEU A 27 8.18 13.98 6.16
N VAL A 28 7.52 12.88 5.80
CA VAL A 28 6.05 12.83 5.74
C VAL A 28 5.44 12.81 7.14
N LEU A 29 6.06 12.08 8.07
CA LEU A 29 5.59 11.98 9.46
C LEU A 29 5.74 13.29 10.23
N GLU A 30 6.85 14.00 10.06
CA GLU A 30 7.10 15.31 10.68
C GLU A 30 6.08 16.35 10.20
N ASN A 31 5.77 16.36 8.91
CA ASN A 31 4.71 17.22 8.35
C ASN A 31 3.30 16.88 8.89
N ARG A 32 3.12 15.70 9.48
CA ARG A 32 1.88 15.26 10.13
C ARG A 32 1.90 15.39 11.66
N GLY A 33 3.03 15.81 12.23
CA GLY A 33 3.23 15.89 13.68
C GLY A 33 3.30 14.52 14.37
N LEU A 34 3.75 13.49 13.67
CA LEU A 34 3.97 12.14 14.21
C LEU A 34 5.44 11.96 14.64
N ASP A 35 5.66 11.01 15.56
CA ASP A 35 7.00 10.66 16.01
C ASP A 35 7.85 10.06 14.88
N LYS A 36 9.15 10.36 14.91
CA LYS A 36 10.10 9.88 13.91
C LYS A 36 10.40 8.40 14.13
N LEU A 37 10.47 7.63 13.05
CA LEU A 37 10.97 6.27 13.09
C LEU A 37 12.48 6.27 13.35
N THR A 38 12.91 5.27 14.10
CA THR A 38 14.32 5.05 14.44
C THR A 38 14.89 3.79 13.80
N SER A 39 14.04 2.83 13.41
CA SER A 39 14.46 1.61 12.71
C SER A 39 13.81 1.46 11.34
N LYS A 40 14.56 0.90 10.39
CA LYS A 40 14.07 0.51 9.07
C LYS A 40 13.03 -0.61 9.14
N ASP A 41 13.11 -1.46 10.16
CA ASP A 41 12.18 -2.58 10.34
C ASP A 41 10.73 -2.11 10.58
N GLU A 42 10.56 -0.87 11.04
CA GLU A 42 9.26 -0.25 11.29
C GLU A 42 8.65 0.33 10.00
N ILE A 43 9.43 0.51 8.93
CA ILE A 43 9.00 1.13 7.67
C ILE A 43 7.86 0.35 7.00
N PRO A 44 7.90 -0.99 6.84
CA PRO A 44 6.83 -1.71 6.15
C PRO A 44 5.46 -1.58 6.84
N ALA A 45 5.44 -1.65 8.18
CA ALA A 45 4.21 -1.54 8.96
C ALA A 45 3.65 -0.11 8.96
N THR A 46 4.54 0.88 9.03
CA THR A 46 4.14 2.29 8.98
C THR A 46 3.66 2.71 7.59
N ILE A 47 4.33 2.27 6.52
CA ILE A 47 3.86 2.47 5.14
C ILE A 47 2.45 1.88 4.97
N LEU A 48 2.21 0.64 5.40
CA LEU A 48 0.88 0.03 5.31
C LEU A 48 -0.19 0.89 6.01
N SER A 49 0.12 1.34 7.22
CA SER A 49 -0.79 2.17 8.02
C SER A 49 -1.07 3.52 7.36
N GLU A 50 -0.05 4.16 6.79
CA GLU A 50 -0.20 5.43 6.10
C GLU A 50 -0.97 5.27 4.78
N TYR A 51 -0.74 4.18 4.02
CA TYR A 51 -1.48 3.88 2.81
C TYR A 51 -2.99 3.72 3.08
N GLN A 52 -3.36 3.07 4.18
CA GLN A 52 -4.76 2.91 4.60
C GLN A 52 -5.42 4.24 4.97
N LYS A 53 -4.70 5.14 5.65
CA LYS A 53 -5.23 6.44 6.08
C LYS A 53 -5.34 7.42 4.92
N GLU A 54 -4.36 7.43 4.02
CA GLU A 54 -4.17 8.49 3.06
C GLU A 54 -4.86 8.25 1.70
N PHE A 55 -4.95 7.00 1.25
CA PHE A 55 -5.50 6.66 -0.06
C PHE A 55 -6.93 6.09 0.02
N TRP A 56 -7.68 6.51 1.04
CA TRP A 56 -9.06 6.07 1.20
C TRP A 56 -9.92 6.52 0.01
N GLY A 57 -10.53 5.57 -0.69
CA GLY A 57 -11.38 5.83 -1.85
C GLY A 57 -10.63 6.15 -3.16
N GLU A 58 -9.30 6.12 -3.16
CA GLU A 58 -8.50 6.45 -4.37
C GLU A 58 -8.13 5.21 -5.22
N GLY A 59 -8.53 4.01 -4.78
CA GLY A 59 -8.30 2.76 -5.50
C GLY A 59 -6.87 2.22 -5.45
N GLN A 60 -5.92 2.93 -4.81
CA GLN A 60 -4.53 2.47 -4.70
C GLN A 60 -4.36 1.29 -3.73
N LEU A 61 -5.18 1.22 -2.68
CA LEU A 61 -5.02 0.26 -1.60
C LEU A 61 -5.13 -1.20 -2.07
N PHE A 62 -6.02 -1.48 -3.04
CA PHE A 62 -6.14 -2.81 -3.65
C PHE A 62 -4.84 -3.24 -4.35
N PHE A 63 -4.22 -2.34 -5.11
CA PHE A 63 -2.97 -2.62 -5.83
C PHE A 63 -1.78 -2.77 -4.88
N TYR A 64 -1.77 -2.02 -3.77
CA TYR A 64 -0.77 -2.19 -2.72
C TYR A 64 -0.81 -3.62 -2.14
N TYR A 65 -2.00 -4.09 -1.73
CA TYR A 65 -2.17 -5.46 -1.20
C TYR A 65 -1.81 -6.56 -2.19
N LYS A 66 -2.14 -6.35 -3.47
CA LYS A 66 -1.75 -7.26 -4.54
C LYS A 66 -0.23 -7.36 -4.69
N ARG A 67 0.49 -6.23 -4.63
CA ARG A 67 1.95 -6.18 -4.79
C ARG A 67 2.68 -6.91 -3.66
N ILE A 68 2.23 -6.75 -2.42
CA ILE A 68 2.83 -7.43 -1.25
C ILE A 68 2.34 -8.87 -1.07
N ASN A 69 1.47 -9.34 -1.97
CA ASN A 69 0.81 -10.64 -1.92
C ASN A 69 0.16 -10.92 -0.55
N ALA A 70 -0.60 -9.95 -0.03
CA ALA A 70 -1.27 -10.08 1.25
C ALA A 70 -2.29 -11.23 1.20
N SER A 71 -2.20 -12.17 2.13
CA SER A 71 -3.14 -13.30 2.26
C SER A 71 -4.50 -12.87 2.80
N SER A 72 -4.56 -11.80 3.58
CA SER A 72 -5.79 -11.25 4.13
C SER A 72 -5.80 -9.72 4.02
N ILE A 73 -6.97 -9.17 3.73
CA ILE A 73 -7.21 -7.72 3.70
C ILE A 73 -8.42 -7.36 4.55
N PRO A 74 -8.44 -6.19 5.20
CA PRO A 74 -9.61 -5.76 5.95
C PRO A 74 -10.81 -5.51 5.03
N SER A 75 -11.96 -6.10 5.38
CA SER A 75 -13.23 -5.89 4.69
C SER A 75 -13.79 -4.51 5.00
N ALA A 76 -14.04 -3.72 3.96
CA ALA A 76 -14.75 -2.45 4.08
C ALA A 76 -16.25 -2.60 4.42
N MET A 77 -16.82 -3.81 4.29
CA MET A 77 -18.26 -4.05 4.46
C MET A 77 -18.63 -4.82 5.73
N THR A 78 -17.81 -5.78 6.13
CA THR A 78 -18.12 -6.73 7.21
C THR A 78 -17.31 -6.50 8.48
N GLY A 79 -16.34 -5.59 8.48
CA GLY A 79 -15.51 -5.29 9.65
C GLY A 79 -14.58 -6.43 10.09
N GLY A 80 -14.42 -7.47 9.26
CA GLY A 80 -13.48 -8.57 9.46
C GLY A 80 -12.54 -8.71 8.25
N ASP A 81 -11.74 -9.76 8.21
CA ASP A 81 -10.77 -9.95 7.12
C ASP A 81 -11.35 -10.77 5.97
N VAL A 82 -10.96 -10.42 4.74
CA VAL A 82 -11.22 -11.19 3.52
C VAL A 82 -9.94 -11.90 3.12
N GLU A 83 -10.00 -13.22 3.05
CA GLU A 83 -8.94 -14.05 2.48
C GLU A 83 -8.79 -13.75 0.99
N MET A 84 -7.57 -13.44 0.57
CA MET A 84 -7.19 -13.14 -0.81
C MET A 84 -6.36 -14.28 -1.40
N ASN A 85 -6.55 -14.50 -2.69
CA ASN A 85 -5.80 -15.47 -3.48
C ASN A 85 -5.56 -14.91 -4.89
N ASP A 86 -4.71 -15.56 -5.68
CA ASP A 86 -4.36 -15.09 -7.04
C ASP A 86 -5.57 -14.87 -7.95
N VAL A 87 -6.61 -15.70 -7.78
CA VAL A 87 -7.86 -15.61 -8.53
C VAL A 87 -8.63 -14.34 -8.14
N LYS A 88 -8.65 -13.96 -6.86
CA LYS A 88 -9.30 -12.74 -6.36
C LYS A 88 -8.52 -11.46 -6.69
N TYR A 89 -7.19 -11.54 -6.79
CA TYR A 89 -6.35 -10.42 -7.24
C TYR A 89 -6.37 -10.19 -8.76
N SER A 90 -6.88 -11.15 -9.52
CA SER A 90 -6.94 -11.10 -10.98
C SER A 90 -8.37 -10.82 -11.42
N MET A 91 -8.57 -9.71 -12.13
CA MET A 91 -9.87 -9.42 -12.72
C MET A 91 -10.15 -10.47 -13.82
N PRO A 92 -11.28 -11.18 -13.79
CA PRO A 92 -11.64 -12.09 -14.87
C PRO A 92 -11.86 -11.29 -16.16
N LEU A 93 -11.48 -11.89 -17.29
CA LEU A 93 -11.78 -11.33 -18.60
C LEU A 93 -13.31 -11.25 -18.78
N PRO A 94 -13.84 -10.16 -19.34
CA PRO A 94 -15.26 -10.06 -19.65
C PRO A 94 -15.69 -11.18 -20.61
N GLU A 95 -16.89 -11.72 -20.43
CA GLU A 95 -17.42 -12.78 -21.31
C GLU A 95 -17.54 -12.35 -22.78
N SER A 96 -17.69 -11.05 -23.04
CA SER A 96 -17.67 -10.48 -24.39
C SER A 96 -16.32 -10.65 -25.10
N GLU A 97 -15.22 -10.75 -24.35
CA GLU A 97 -13.87 -10.93 -24.91
C GLU A 97 -13.49 -12.41 -25.06
N THR A 98 -14.30 -13.34 -24.53
CA THR A 98 -14.03 -14.79 -24.55
C THR A 98 -15.02 -15.59 -25.39
N ASN A 99 -16.28 -15.16 -25.51
CA ASN A 99 -17.33 -15.92 -26.19
C ASN A 99 -17.55 -15.57 -27.68
N PHE A 100 -16.93 -14.50 -28.21
CA PHE A 100 -17.10 -14.07 -29.61
C PHE A 100 -15.84 -14.29 -30.46
N ARG A 101 -15.29 -15.51 -30.46
CA ARG A 101 -14.18 -15.91 -31.35
C ARG A 101 -14.66 -16.71 -32.55
#